data_AF-A0A8C2PUY5-F1
#
_entry.id   AF-A0A8C2PUY5-F1
#
_cell.length_a   1.000
_cell.length_b   1.000
_cell.length_c   1.000
_cell.angle_alpha   90.00
_cell.angle_beta   90.00
_cell.angle_gamma   90.00
#
_symmetry.space_group_name_H-M   'P 1'
#
loop_
_entity.id
_entity.type
_entity.pdbx_description
1 polymer ?
#
loop_
_entity_poly.entity_id
_entity_poly.type
_entity_poly.pdbx_seq_one_letter_code
_entity_poly.pdbx_strand_id
1 'polypeptide(L)'
;MSSRESRVSDLRIVLLGKSVSENSRVGNFILGRAAFDSEAPPDVVERVGGRLKDRHLMIINSPQLLQTYISDHQITHTVRECVFLSDPGPHVIVLLLRHEQCSAEDQERVEKVLLSFSERVYQYTMVLSTQETNETNDILQRIIQKCAISHFRLQRSSSPDDLLQMFEDIVKMNDGHHLECAEAAQYFTVKQQTTGRRECDDISHKSILF
;
A
#
# COMPACT_ATOMS: atom_id res chain seq x y z
N MET A 1 -9.55 31.82 22.65
CA MET A 1 -8.35 31.09 22.17
C MET A 1 -8.71 29.62 22.15
N SER A 2 -9.23 29.13 21.03
CA SER A 2 -9.52 27.70 20.85
C SER A 2 -8.23 27.05 20.35
N SER A 3 -7.67 26.18 21.18
CA SER A 3 -6.55 25.31 20.85
C SER A 3 -6.82 24.62 19.52
N ARG A 4 -5.95 24.88 18.53
CA ARG A 4 -5.86 24.04 17.33
C ARG A 4 -5.41 22.67 17.79
N GLU A 5 -6.35 21.77 18.05
CA GLU A 5 -6.06 20.33 17.95
C GLU A 5 -5.55 20.11 16.53
N SER A 6 -4.26 19.80 16.38
CA SER A 6 -3.73 19.28 15.13
C SER A 6 -4.53 18.02 14.84
N ARG A 7 -5.47 18.08 13.88
CA ARG A 7 -6.13 16.89 13.36
C ARG A 7 -5.03 15.98 12.87
N VAL A 8 -4.72 14.92 13.62
CA VAL A 8 -3.70 13.96 13.22
C VAL A 8 -4.26 13.25 12.00
N SER A 9 -3.82 13.64 10.80
CA SER A 9 -4.33 13.15 9.52
C SER A 9 -4.05 11.65 9.38
N ASP A 10 -5.04 10.84 9.00
CA ASP A 10 -4.91 9.37 8.91
C ASP A 10 -3.61 8.94 8.21
N LEU A 11 -2.88 8.01 8.83
CA LEU A 11 -1.69 7.42 8.23
C LEU A 11 -2.11 6.37 7.20
N ARG A 12 -1.63 6.50 5.96
CA ARG A 12 -2.05 5.68 4.81
C ARG A 12 -0.87 4.80 4.38
N ILE A 13 -1.06 3.49 4.47
CA ILE A 13 0.00 2.49 4.33
C ILE A 13 -0.38 1.54 3.21
N VAL A 14 0.49 1.36 2.22
CA VAL A 14 0.34 0.35 1.16
C VAL A 14 1.18 -0.86 1.50
N LEU A 15 0.57 -2.05 1.56
CA LEU A 15 1.27 -3.32 1.78
C LEU A 15 1.45 -4.04 0.45
N LEU A 16 2.70 -4.29 0.08
CA LEU A 16 3.09 -4.96 -1.16
C LEU A 16 3.85 -6.25 -0.84
N GLY A 17 3.48 -7.36 -1.48
CA GLY A 17 4.14 -8.64 -1.23
C GLY A 17 3.86 -9.67 -2.32
N LYS A 18 4.37 -10.89 -2.12
CA LYS A 18 4.17 -12.04 -3.03
C LYS A 18 2.98 -12.92 -2.68
N SER A 19 2.50 -12.89 -1.43
CA SER A 19 1.53 -13.86 -0.92
C SER A 19 0.37 -13.17 -0.20
N VAL A 20 -0.86 -13.57 -0.55
CA VAL A 20 -2.09 -13.11 0.16
C VAL A 20 -1.98 -13.42 1.65
N SER A 21 -1.62 -14.66 2.00
CA SER A 21 -1.49 -15.08 3.40
C SER A 21 -0.51 -14.22 4.20
N GLU A 22 0.66 -13.89 3.64
CA GLU A 22 1.63 -13.03 4.35
C GLU A 22 1.16 -11.59 4.47
N ASN A 23 0.65 -11.03 3.39
CA ASN A 23 0.07 -9.69 3.37
C ASN A 23 -1.02 -9.56 4.42
N SER A 24 -1.99 -10.47 4.42
CA SER A 24 -3.10 -10.48 5.39
C SER A 24 -2.59 -10.68 6.81
N ARG A 25 -1.62 -11.56 7.05
CA ARG A 25 -1.00 -11.74 8.37
C ARG A 25 -0.35 -10.47 8.88
N VAL A 26 0.41 -9.76 8.05
CA VAL A 26 1.08 -8.51 8.43
C VAL A 26 0.07 -7.38 8.62
N GLY A 27 -0.91 -7.24 7.74
CA GLY A 27 -1.99 -6.26 7.89
C GLY A 27 -2.79 -6.47 9.19
N ASN A 28 -3.11 -7.73 9.50
CA ASN A 28 -3.79 -8.10 10.75
C ASN A 28 -2.93 -7.86 11.99
N PHE A 29 -1.62 -8.10 11.89
CA PHE A 29 -0.67 -7.78 12.95
C PHE A 29 -0.64 -6.27 13.23
N ILE A 30 -0.53 -5.43 12.19
CA ILE A 30 -0.53 -3.96 12.33
C ILE A 30 -1.84 -3.46 12.96
N LEU A 31 -2.99 -4.01 12.55
CA LEU A 31 -4.30 -3.59 13.06
C LEU A 31 -4.69 -4.24 14.41
N GLY A 32 -3.93 -5.22 14.89
CA GLY A 32 -4.24 -5.97 16.10
C GLY A 32 -5.54 -6.78 16.05
N ARG A 33 -6.07 -7.06 14.86
CA ARG A 33 -7.33 -7.80 14.66
C ARG A 33 -7.35 -8.53 13.31
N ALA A 34 -8.22 -9.54 13.18
CA ALA A 34 -8.48 -10.19 11.90
C ALA A 34 -9.31 -9.27 10.98
N ALA A 35 -8.64 -8.52 10.11
CA ALA A 35 -9.24 -7.56 9.20
C ALA A 35 -9.12 -7.95 7.72
N PHE A 36 -8.08 -8.71 7.37
CA PHE A 36 -7.81 -9.24 6.05
C PHE A 36 -7.91 -10.76 6.08
N ASP A 37 -8.56 -11.32 5.07
CA ASP A 37 -8.65 -12.77 4.87
C ASP A 37 -7.39 -13.29 4.15
N SER A 38 -6.81 -14.38 4.65
CA SER A 38 -5.65 -15.01 4.00
C SER A 38 -6.02 -15.82 2.76
N GLU A 39 -7.31 -16.08 2.54
CA GLU A 39 -7.86 -16.83 1.40
C GLU A 39 -8.60 -15.92 0.40
N ALA A 40 -8.50 -14.59 0.56
CA ALA A 40 -9.07 -13.64 -0.37
C ALA A 40 -8.54 -13.82 -1.81
N PRO A 41 -9.34 -13.49 -2.83
CA PRO A 41 -8.87 -13.46 -4.21
C PRO A 41 -7.62 -12.59 -4.35
N PRO A 42 -6.57 -13.09 -5.02
CA PRO A 42 -5.26 -12.47 -4.98
C PRO A 42 -5.09 -11.18 -5.77
N ASP A 43 -6.03 -10.90 -6.66
CA ASP A 43 -6.09 -9.76 -7.57
C ASP A 43 -6.86 -8.58 -6.98
N VAL A 44 -7.45 -8.72 -5.79
CA VAL A 44 -8.23 -7.68 -5.12
C VAL A 44 -7.32 -6.80 -4.27
N VAL A 45 -7.44 -5.48 -4.44
CA VAL A 45 -6.84 -4.49 -3.54
C VAL A 45 -7.87 -4.10 -2.48
N GLU A 46 -7.55 -4.32 -1.20
CA GLU A 46 -8.45 -4.05 -0.09
C GLU A 46 -8.02 -2.80 0.66
N ARG A 47 -8.98 -1.94 1.04
CA ARG A 47 -8.73 -0.79 1.91
C ARG A 47 -9.45 -0.99 3.24
N VAL A 48 -8.69 -1.06 4.33
CA VAL A 48 -9.23 -1.27 5.67
C VAL A 48 -8.71 -0.20 6.62
N GLY A 49 -9.63 0.44 7.34
CA GLY A 49 -9.32 1.36 8.43
C GLY A 49 -9.17 0.68 9.79
N GLY A 50 -8.38 1.29 10.66
CA GLY A 50 -8.29 0.89 12.05
C GLY A 50 -7.54 1.90 12.90
N ARG A 51 -7.29 1.51 14.15
CA ARG A 51 -6.53 2.32 15.11
C ARG A 51 -5.43 1.48 15.71
N LEU A 52 -4.25 2.08 15.78
CA LEU A 52 -3.13 1.56 16.55
C LEU A 52 -2.75 2.66 17.56
N LYS A 53 -3.00 2.39 18.85
CA LYS A 53 -3.01 3.43 19.90
C LYS A 53 -3.95 4.60 19.52
N ASP A 54 -3.41 5.81 19.50
CA ASP A 54 -4.13 7.04 19.16
C ASP A 54 -4.00 7.40 17.66
N ARG A 55 -3.33 6.56 16.87
CA ARG A 55 -3.14 6.78 15.43
C ARG A 55 -4.22 6.05 14.62
N HIS A 56 -4.93 6.81 13.79
CA HIS A 56 -5.78 6.25 12.75
C HIS A 56 -4.92 5.78 11.57
N LEU A 57 -5.12 4.53 11.18
CA LEU A 57 -4.43 3.87 10.08
C LEU A 57 -5.42 3.51 8.99
N MET A 58 -5.01 3.68 7.73
CA MET A 58 -5.65 3.12 6.55
C MET A 58 -4.63 2.20 5.88
N ILE A 59 -4.93 0.91 5.83
CA ILE A 59 -4.08 -0.08 5.17
C ILE A 59 -4.70 -0.44 3.83
N ILE A 60 -3.92 -0.26 2.77
CA ILE A 60 -4.22 -0.68 1.40
C ILE A 60 -3.43 -1.96 1.15
N ASN A 61 -4.12 -3.10 1.16
CA ASN A 61 -3.51 -4.40 0.94
C ASN A 61 -3.53 -4.73 -0.56
N SER A 62 -2.36 -4.87 -1.16
CA SER A 62 -2.19 -5.29 -2.56
C SER A 62 -1.29 -6.54 -2.59
N PRO A 63 -1.88 -7.74 -2.37
CA PRO A 63 -1.11 -8.97 -2.39
C PRO A 63 -0.61 -9.30 -3.80
N GLN A 64 0.40 -10.17 -3.87
CA GLN A 64 0.95 -10.77 -5.10
C GLN A 64 1.60 -9.83 -6.13
N LEU A 65 1.57 -8.51 -5.95
CA LEU A 65 2.13 -7.55 -6.91
C LEU A 65 3.62 -7.78 -7.22
N LEU A 66 4.35 -8.42 -6.30
CA LEU A 66 5.77 -8.76 -6.47
C LEU A 66 6.01 -10.12 -7.15
N GLN A 67 4.97 -10.82 -7.62
CA GLN A 67 5.11 -12.09 -8.33
C GLN A 67 5.61 -11.88 -9.76
N THR A 68 6.47 -12.79 -10.22
CA THR A 68 7.17 -12.65 -11.51
C THR A 68 6.29 -12.93 -12.73
N TYR A 69 5.14 -13.56 -12.56
CA TYR A 69 4.17 -13.78 -13.64
C TYR A 69 3.20 -12.60 -13.85
N ILE A 70 3.23 -11.59 -12.97
CA ILE A 70 2.38 -10.40 -13.12
C ILE A 70 2.92 -9.54 -14.26
N SER A 71 2.05 -9.16 -15.18
CA SER A 71 2.40 -8.31 -16.33
C SER A 71 2.58 -6.85 -15.94
N ASP A 72 3.30 -6.08 -16.77
CA ASP A 72 3.50 -4.64 -16.55
C ASP A 72 2.17 -3.85 -16.57
N HIS A 73 1.19 -4.32 -17.35
CA HIS A 73 -0.16 -3.76 -17.36
C HIS A 73 -0.87 -3.99 -16.02
N GLN A 74 -0.78 -5.20 -15.46
CA GLN A 74 -1.34 -5.50 -14.15
C GLN A 74 -0.64 -4.71 -13.05
N ILE A 75 0.69 -4.56 -13.10
CA ILE A 75 1.41 -3.67 -12.17
C ILE A 75 0.84 -2.26 -12.22
N THR A 76 0.77 -1.69 -13.42
CA THR A 76 0.29 -0.33 -13.62
C THR A 76 -1.15 -0.17 -13.10
N HIS A 77 -2.02 -1.16 -13.35
CA HIS A 77 -3.40 -1.15 -12.89
C HIS A 77 -3.49 -1.20 -11.35
N THR A 78 -2.83 -2.16 -10.71
CA THR A 78 -2.85 -2.32 -9.25
C THR A 78 -2.22 -1.12 -8.55
N VAL A 79 -1.12 -0.57 -9.08
CA VAL A 79 -0.51 0.67 -8.54
C VAL A 79 -1.50 1.83 -8.62
N ARG A 80 -2.23 1.99 -9.73
CA ARG A 80 -3.28 3.03 -9.85
C ARG A 80 -4.37 2.87 -8.79
N GLU A 81 -4.82 1.64 -8.56
CA GLU A 81 -5.82 1.33 -7.54
C GLU A 81 -5.31 1.66 -6.13
N CYS A 82 -4.05 1.29 -5.82
CA CYS A 82 -3.40 1.66 -4.57
C CYS A 82 -3.33 3.19 -4.39
N VAL A 83 -2.96 3.94 -5.42
CA VAL A 83 -2.91 5.41 -5.39
C VAL A 83 -4.29 6.00 -5.15
N PHE A 84 -5.30 5.51 -5.86
CA PHE A 84 -6.69 5.95 -5.68
C PHE A 84 -7.21 5.69 -4.26
N LEU A 85 -6.98 4.49 -3.73
CA LEU A 85 -7.42 4.11 -2.38
C LEU A 85 -6.63 4.80 -1.27
N SER A 86 -5.47 5.39 -1.60
CA SER A 86 -4.62 6.11 -0.66
C SER A 86 -4.65 7.64 -0.82
N ASP A 87 -5.62 8.20 -1.55
CA ASP A 87 -5.77 9.66 -1.75
C ASP A 87 -5.59 10.47 -0.44
N PRO A 88 -4.82 11.57 -0.45
CA PRO A 88 -4.08 12.18 -1.58
C PRO A 88 -2.77 11.47 -1.99
N GLY A 89 -2.41 10.39 -1.31
CA GLY A 89 -1.24 9.56 -1.61
C GLY A 89 -0.79 8.76 -0.37
N PRO A 90 0.00 7.68 -0.52
CA PRO A 90 0.45 6.89 0.61
C PRO A 90 1.52 7.65 1.41
N HIS A 91 1.49 7.50 2.72
CA HIS A 91 2.56 8.00 3.59
C HIS A 91 3.69 6.99 3.72
N VAL A 92 3.35 5.70 3.69
CA VAL A 92 4.31 4.61 3.80
C VAL A 92 3.94 3.51 2.82
N ILE A 93 4.94 2.94 2.16
CA ILE A 93 4.86 1.70 1.41
C ILE A 93 5.66 0.65 2.17
N VAL A 94 5.07 -0.50 2.44
CA VAL A 94 5.73 -1.61 3.13
C VAL A 94 5.94 -2.74 2.12
N LEU A 95 7.20 -3.07 1.86
CA LEU A 95 7.60 -4.21 1.05
C LEU A 95 7.80 -5.44 1.92
N LEU A 96 6.96 -6.45 1.72
CA LEU A 96 7.07 -7.74 2.39
C LEU A 96 8.02 -8.64 1.60
N LEU A 97 9.22 -8.88 2.15
CA LEU A 97 10.23 -9.71 1.52
C LEU A 97 10.66 -10.87 2.43
N ARG A 98 10.71 -12.07 1.86
CA ARG A 98 11.29 -13.25 2.52
C ARG A 98 12.76 -13.36 2.18
N HIS A 99 13.58 -13.59 3.20
CA HIS A 99 15.03 -13.58 3.07
C HIS A 99 15.57 -14.66 2.11
N GLU A 100 15.04 -15.87 2.18
CA GLU A 100 15.45 -17.00 1.32
C GLU A 100 14.96 -16.88 -0.13
N GLN A 101 13.96 -16.03 -0.38
CA GLN A 101 13.26 -15.92 -1.66
C GLN A 101 13.54 -14.59 -2.36
N CYS A 102 14.63 -13.91 -2.02
CA CYS A 102 15.03 -12.66 -2.67
C CYS A 102 16.13 -12.94 -3.70
N SER A 103 15.73 -12.99 -4.96
CA SER A 103 16.56 -13.22 -6.14
C SER A 103 16.79 -11.93 -6.94
N ALA A 104 17.69 -11.95 -7.93
CA ALA A 104 17.93 -10.80 -8.79
C ALA A 104 16.67 -10.37 -9.56
N GLU A 105 15.83 -11.35 -9.94
CA GLU A 105 14.53 -11.10 -10.57
C GLU A 105 13.57 -10.37 -9.62
N ASP A 106 13.63 -10.68 -8.32
CA ASP A 106 12.82 -9.98 -7.32
C ASP A 106 13.27 -8.55 -7.12
N GLN A 107 14.58 -8.29 -7.19
CA GLN A 107 15.10 -6.93 -7.15
C GLN A 107 14.59 -6.10 -8.33
N GLU A 108 14.66 -6.64 -9.55
CA GLU A 108 14.13 -5.98 -10.74
C GLU A 108 12.62 -5.75 -10.62
N ARG A 109 11.88 -6.74 -10.12
CA ARG A 109 10.43 -6.64 -9.92
C ARG A 109 10.07 -5.58 -8.89
N VAL A 110 10.76 -5.55 -7.75
CA VAL A 110 10.57 -4.52 -6.71
C VAL A 110 10.85 -3.14 -7.28
N GLU A 111 11.95 -2.97 -8.02
CA GLU A 111 12.29 -1.70 -8.66
C GLU A 111 11.21 -1.25 -9.65
N LYS A 112 10.73 -2.15 -10.51
CA LYS A 112 9.64 -1.84 -11.45
C LYS A 112 8.35 -1.43 -10.73
N VAL A 113 7.93 -2.17 -9.71
CA VAL A 113 6.70 -1.88 -8.95
C VAL A 113 6.81 -0.54 -8.23
N LEU A 114 7.92 -0.29 -7.53
CA LEU A 114 8.14 0.96 -6.81
C LEU A 114 8.20 2.16 -7.76
N LEU A 115 8.98 2.09 -8.84
CA LEU A 115 9.09 3.18 -9.82
C LEU A 115 7.77 3.47 -10.55
N SER A 116 6.84 2.51 -10.57
CA SER A 116 5.47 2.75 -11.07
C SER A 116 4.67 3.69 -10.18
N PHE A 117 5.02 3.85 -8.90
CA PHE A 117 4.45 4.88 -8.03
C PHE A 117 5.09 6.24 -8.30
N SER A 118 6.42 6.33 -8.19
CA SER A 118 7.18 7.59 -8.28
C SER A 118 8.67 7.32 -8.25
N GLU A 119 9.50 8.23 -8.76
CA GLU A 119 10.96 8.17 -8.58
C GLU A 119 11.38 8.39 -7.12
N ARG A 120 10.56 9.11 -6.33
CA ARG A 120 10.84 9.40 -4.90
C ARG A 120 10.35 8.30 -3.94
N VAL A 121 9.70 7.27 -4.47
CA VAL A 121 9.03 6.19 -3.70
C VAL A 121 9.91 5.56 -2.62
N TYR A 122 11.23 5.45 -2.86
CA TYR A 122 12.16 4.82 -1.94
C TYR A 122 12.26 5.53 -0.58
N GLN A 123 12.04 6.85 -0.53
CA GLN A 123 12.02 7.65 0.71
C GLN A 123 10.78 7.38 1.57
N TYR A 124 9.75 6.78 0.98
CA TYR A 124 8.48 6.45 1.61
C TYR A 124 8.34 4.93 1.81
N THR A 125 9.36 4.15 1.46
CA THR A 125 9.30 2.70 1.46
C THR A 125 10.11 2.12 2.62
N MET A 126 9.52 1.15 3.32
CA MET A 126 10.26 0.29 4.24
C MET A 126 10.18 -1.17 3.83
N VAL A 127 11.22 -1.93 4.13
CA VAL A 127 11.26 -3.38 3.96
C VAL A 127 10.83 -4.03 5.26
N LEU A 128 9.90 -4.98 5.21
CA LEU A 128 9.54 -5.82 6.34
C LEU A 128 9.85 -7.27 5.99
N SER A 129 10.80 -7.86 6.71
CA SER A 129 11.17 -9.27 6.55
C SER A 129 10.48 -10.15 7.58
N THR A 130 9.87 -11.24 7.12
CA THR A 130 8.96 -12.08 7.91
C THR A 130 9.59 -13.37 8.46
N GLN A 131 10.88 -13.62 8.18
CA GLN A 131 11.58 -14.86 8.53
C GLN A 131 12.94 -14.56 9.16
N GLU A 132 13.34 -15.39 10.13
CA GLU A 132 14.66 -15.33 10.75
C GLU A 132 15.63 -16.21 9.98
N THR A 133 16.70 -15.61 9.47
CA THR A 133 17.82 -16.33 8.86
C THR A 133 19.12 -15.84 9.48
N ASN A 134 20.08 -16.75 9.62
CA ASN A 134 21.46 -16.43 10.02
C ASN A 134 22.35 -16.15 8.81
N GLU A 135 21.86 -16.44 7.61
CA GLU A 135 22.56 -16.20 6.35
C GLU A 135 22.31 -14.77 5.88
N THR A 136 23.27 -14.21 5.15
CA THR A 136 23.18 -12.90 4.51
C THR A 136 22.66 -13.03 3.09
N ASN A 137 21.61 -12.28 2.73
CA ASN A 137 21.15 -12.16 1.34
C ASN A 137 21.55 -10.79 0.79
N ASP A 138 22.58 -10.76 -0.06
CA ASP A 138 23.13 -9.53 -0.64
C ASP A 138 22.10 -8.74 -1.46
N ILE A 139 21.16 -9.43 -2.10
CA ILE A 139 20.11 -8.80 -2.90
C ILE A 139 19.11 -8.08 -1.99
N LEU A 140 18.68 -8.73 -0.92
CA LEU A 140 17.84 -8.09 0.09
C LEU A 140 18.55 -6.87 0.70
N GLN A 141 19.84 -6.97 1.01
CA GLN A 141 20.62 -5.85 1.52
C GLN A 141 20.67 -4.67 0.53
N ARG A 142 20.81 -4.94 -0.78
CA ARG A 142 20.74 -3.88 -1.81
C ARG A 142 19.38 -3.19 -1.85
N ILE A 143 18.29 -3.95 -1.72
CA ILE A 143 16.94 -3.37 -1.68
C ILE A 143 16.78 -2.49 -0.42
N ILE A 144 17.22 -2.97 0.74
CA ILE A 144 17.19 -2.22 2.00
C ILE A 144 18.00 -0.92 1.90
N GLN A 145 19.20 -0.98 1.30
CA GLN A 145 20.06 0.19 1.10
C GLN A 145 19.42 1.24 0.19
N LYS A 146 18.66 0.82 -0.83
CA LYS A 146 17.87 1.76 -1.66
C LYS A 146 16.75 2.44 -0.86
N CYS A 147 16.11 1.73 0.06
CA CYS A 147 14.96 2.20 0.86
C CYS A 147 15.39 2.96 2.14
N ALA A 148 16.45 3.77 2.07
CA ALA A 148 16.96 4.58 3.20
C ALA A 148 17.18 3.81 4.53
N ILE A 149 17.44 2.49 4.48
CA ILE A 149 17.68 1.62 5.65
C ILE A 149 16.43 1.43 6.54
N SER A 150 15.24 1.79 6.08
CA SER A 150 13.98 1.48 6.79
C SER A 150 13.67 -0.02 6.69
N HIS A 151 14.24 -0.84 7.58
CA HIS A 151 14.05 -2.28 7.63
C HIS A 151 13.50 -2.74 8.98
N PHE A 152 12.40 -3.49 8.95
CA PHE A 152 11.87 -4.21 10.12
C PHE A 152 12.04 -5.70 9.95
N ARG A 153 12.50 -6.38 11.00
CA ARG A 153 12.40 -7.83 11.10
C ARG A 153 11.21 -8.19 11.98
N LEU A 154 10.18 -8.77 11.39
CA LEU A 154 9.00 -9.22 12.11
C LEU A 154 9.29 -10.55 12.80
N GLN A 155 9.33 -10.51 14.14
CA GLN A 155 9.53 -11.64 15.02
C GLN A 155 8.26 -11.94 15.81
N ARG A 156 8.20 -13.10 16.47
CA ARG A 156 7.06 -13.46 17.33
C ARG A 156 6.90 -12.51 18.52
N SER A 157 7.99 -11.94 19.01
CA SER A 157 8.03 -10.98 20.11
C SER A 157 7.85 -9.53 19.67
N SER A 158 7.75 -9.25 18.36
CA SER A 158 7.58 -7.89 17.85
C SER A 158 6.25 -7.31 18.31
N SER A 159 6.26 -6.03 18.68
CA SER A 159 5.04 -5.28 18.95
C SER A 159 4.61 -4.51 17.70
N PRO A 160 3.29 -4.37 17.43
CA PRO A 160 2.80 -3.43 16.43
C PRO A 160 3.27 -1.98 16.70
N ASP A 161 3.58 -1.65 17.96
CA ASP A 161 4.06 -0.33 18.37
C ASP A 161 5.43 0.02 17.77
N ASP A 162 6.31 -0.96 17.61
CA ASP A 162 7.63 -0.76 17.01
C ASP A 162 7.50 -0.41 15.53
N LEU A 163 6.53 -1.02 14.85
CA LEU A 163 6.18 -0.67 13.46
C LEU A 163 5.58 0.72 13.37
N LEU A 164 4.69 1.09 14.29
CA LEU A 164 4.12 2.43 14.33
C LEU A 164 5.20 3.49 14.44
N GLN A 165 6.19 3.29 15.31
CA GLN A 165 7.30 4.23 15.46
C GLN A 165 8.07 4.40 14.15
N MET A 166 8.36 3.33 13.43
CA MET A 166 9.02 3.44 12.13
C MET A 166 8.18 4.11 11.06
N PHE A 167 6.86 3.91 11.06
CA PHE A 167 5.99 4.65 10.15
C PHE A 167 6.05 6.15 10.43
N GLU A 168 6.00 6.54 11.71
CA GLU A 168 6.11 7.95 12.11
C GLU A 168 7.49 8.53 11.80
N ASP A 169 8.57 7.74 11.91
CA ASP A 169 9.91 8.18 11.53
C ASP A 169 10.00 8.44 10.02
N ILE A 170 9.43 7.58 9.17
CA ILE A 170 9.36 7.79 7.72
C ILE A 170 8.56 9.04 7.40
N VAL A 171 7.39 9.22 8.03
CA VAL A 171 6.56 10.43 7.86
C VAL A 171 7.34 11.67 8.24
N LYS A 172 8.03 11.65 9.39
CA LYS A 172 8.85 12.76 9.87
C LYS A 172 10.03 13.06 8.96
N MET A 173 10.71 12.04 8.43
CA MET A 173 11.80 12.21 7.46
C MET A 173 11.33 12.84 6.16
N ASN A 174 10.04 12.74 5.83
CA ASN A 174 9.41 13.39 4.69
C ASN A 174 8.59 14.64 5.11
N ASP A 175 8.93 15.27 6.24
CA ASP A 175 8.29 16.51 6.76
C ASP A 175 6.76 16.43 6.92
N GLY A 176 6.22 15.22 7.12
CA GLY A 176 4.78 14.98 7.22
C GLY A 176 4.07 14.85 5.87
N HIS A 177 4.79 14.98 4.74
CA HIS A 177 4.21 14.82 3.42
C HIS A 177 3.94 13.35 3.09
N HIS A 178 2.95 13.13 2.24
CA HIS A 178 2.71 11.84 1.61
C HIS A 178 3.41 11.79 0.25
N LEU A 179 3.60 10.58 -0.28
CA LEU A 179 4.17 10.40 -1.60
C LEU A 179 3.24 11.00 -2.66
N GLU A 180 3.81 11.88 -3.48
CA GLU A 180 3.20 12.31 -4.74
C GLU A 180 3.50 11.25 -5.81
N CYS A 181 2.44 10.54 -6.22
CA CYS A 181 2.54 9.50 -7.24
C CYS A 181 2.49 10.10 -8.65
N ALA A 182 3.18 9.49 -9.60
CA ALA A 182 3.28 9.98 -10.98
C ALA A 182 1.92 9.98 -11.70
N GLU A 183 1.73 10.89 -12.66
CA GLU A 183 0.49 11.00 -13.44
C GLU A 183 0.08 9.68 -14.14
N ALA A 184 1.07 8.88 -14.57
CA ALA A 184 0.82 7.56 -15.15
C ALA A 184 0.13 6.60 -14.18
N ALA A 185 0.33 6.78 -12.88
CA ALA A 185 -0.35 6.08 -11.80
C ALA A 185 -1.67 6.76 -11.36
N GLN A 186 -2.03 7.91 -11.93
CA GLN A 186 -3.21 8.70 -11.55
C GLN A 186 -4.34 8.71 -12.60
N TYR A 187 -4.16 8.10 -13.78
CA TYR A 187 -5.09 8.22 -14.93
C TYR A 187 -6.54 7.71 -14.69
N PHE A 188 -6.84 7.01 -13.58
CA PHE A 188 -8.23 6.65 -13.22
C PHE A 188 -9.08 7.83 -12.74
N THR A 189 -8.47 8.89 -12.22
CA THR A 189 -9.21 9.99 -11.57
C THR A 189 -10.09 10.78 -12.55
N VAL A 190 -9.76 10.79 -13.84
CA VAL A 190 -10.44 11.62 -14.85
C VAL A 190 -11.68 10.96 -15.48
N LYS A 191 -11.75 9.62 -15.57
CA LYS A 191 -12.84 8.94 -16.31
C LYS A 191 -14.11 8.68 -15.49
N GLN A 192 -14.05 8.68 -14.16
CA GLN A 192 -15.27 8.56 -13.33
C GLN A 192 -15.99 9.90 -13.08
N GLN A 193 -15.31 11.04 -13.24
CA GLN A 193 -15.97 12.36 -13.11
C GLN A 193 -16.80 12.76 -14.33
N THR A 194 -16.58 12.15 -15.50
CA THR A 194 -17.30 12.48 -16.75
C THR A 194 -18.50 11.58 -17.07
N THR A 195 -18.75 10.54 -16.28
CA THR A 195 -19.88 9.59 -16.53
C THR A 195 -20.96 9.65 -15.43
N GLY A 196 -21.14 10.82 -14.80
CA GLY A 196 -22.08 11.03 -13.70
C GLY A 196 -22.93 12.29 -13.83
N ARG A 197 -23.28 12.72 -15.05
CA ARG A 197 -24.25 13.82 -15.24
C ARG A 197 -24.95 13.78 -16.60
N ARG A 198 -26.29 13.71 -16.55
CA ARG A 198 -27.32 13.71 -17.64
C ARG A 198 -27.70 12.28 -18.09
N GLU A 199 -28.95 11.82 -18.05
CA GLU A 199 -30.29 12.43 -18.08
C GLU A 199 -31.27 11.61 -17.21
N CYS A 200 -31.96 12.26 -16.27
CA CYS A 200 -33.30 11.85 -15.85
C CYS A 200 -34.19 13.07 -16.10
N ASP A 201 -34.56 13.29 -17.35
CA ASP A 201 -35.68 14.13 -17.70
C ASP A 201 -36.41 13.48 -18.90
N ASP A 202 -37.68 13.20 -18.64
CA ASP A 202 -38.79 13.24 -19.59
C ASP A 202 -38.97 12.09 -20.60
N ILE A 203 -39.78 11.09 -20.22
CA ILE A 203 -40.86 10.62 -21.11
C ILE A 203 -42.13 10.44 -20.26
N SER A 204 -42.93 11.50 -20.22
CA SER A 204 -44.35 11.43 -19.90
C SER A 204 -45.18 11.08 -21.16
N HIS A 205 -46.15 10.18 -20.97
CA HIS A 205 -47.39 9.98 -21.73
C HIS A 205 -47.40 9.60 -23.23
N LYS A 206 -47.92 8.37 -23.47
CA LYS A 206 -48.97 7.93 -24.44
C LYS A 206 -48.75 6.41 -24.70
N SER A 207 -49.69 5.47 -24.70
CA SER A 207 -51.14 5.40 -24.91
C SER A 207 -51.65 4.02 -24.43
N ILE A 208 -52.82 3.93 -23.77
CA ILE A 208 -54.10 3.37 -24.26
C ILE A 208 -54.21 1.82 -24.28
N LEU A 209 -55.14 1.35 -23.42
CA LEU A 209 -56.08 0.22 -23.54
C LEU A 209 -55.89 -0.80 -24.68
N PHE A 210 -55.80 -2.07 -24.31
CA PHE A 210 -56.86 -3.08 -24.53
C PHE A 210 -56.86 -4.07 -23.36
#